data_AF-F8FFL9-F1
#
_entry.id   AF-F8FFL9-F1
#
_cell.length_a   1.000
_cell.length_b   1.000
_cell.length_c   1.000
_cell.angle_alpha   90.00
_cell.angle_beta   90.00
_cell.angle_gamma   90.00
#
_symmetry.space_group_name_H-M   'P 1'
#
loop_
_entity.id
_entity.type
_entity.pdbx_description
1 polymer ?
#
loop_
_entity_poly.entity_id
_entity_poly.type
_entity_poly.pdbx_seq_one_letter_code
_entity_poly.pdbx_strand_id
1 'polypeptide(L)'
;MNVWSYVSGLNLVTVLIALVFGISVLQGLLRGATSSAKRLALMVTEGAATLLGLFLSWELTEWASPQVQLWLASRTLSIPPAELGFWEQLYYTGVTGLRDFSLLRFALLFVIDYGLIKQLLYRLIDPFVDSWLSEPAPPGRQRTAPSFLSSLVGGVIGAVTGAGRSLLMIALLFILTTLLPQTPMTSYIGASELYRKGATEVIRPVTGDFIEQRLPVFTRQVEEEFASILQRKYEVVDAHIPGNIADAAKEITAKGRNDEEKAKLLYQWVGTRVKYDWEKVRLYEEQRIWKEQTPEETFATKAGVCIDFSRLYAVMARSIGLDVKVVTGLGYDGRGGYGPHAWNEVYLAEDQKWVPLDSTWVASGGNWFNPPNFQETHIKEV
;
A
#
# COMPACT_ATOMS: atom_id res chain seq x y z
N MET A 1 37.99 -30.61 -12.25
CA MET A 1 36.67 -29.99 -12.04
C MET A 1 36.68 -28.62 -12.70
N ASN A 2 35.86 -28.41 -13.73
CA ASN A 2 35.86 -27.16 -14.51
C ASN A 2 35.17 -26.06 -13.69
N VAL A 3 35.88 -24.96 -13.40
CA VAL A 3 35.34 -23.77 -12.70
C VAL A 3 34.07 -23.26 -13.39
N TRP A 4 33.99 -23.39 -14.71
CA TRP A 4 32.84 -23.02 -15.53
C TRP A 4 31.55 -23.81 -15.23
N SER A 5 31.64 -25.10 -14.89
CA SER A 5 30.44 -25.90 -14.54
C SER A 5 29.96 -25.63 -13.10
N TYR A 6 30.84 -25.13 -12.24
CA TYR A 6 30.49 -24.71 -10.88
C TYR A 6 29.81 -23.33 -10.91
N VAL A 7 30.35 -22.40 -11.71
CA VAL A 7 29.81 -21.03 -11.87
C VAL A 7 28.44 -21.02 -12.58
N SER A 8 28.18 -21.95 -13.52
CA SER A 8 26.88 -22.07 -14.20
C SER A 8 25.74 -22.56 -13.30
N GLY A 9 26.05 -23.15 -12.15
CA GLY A 9 25.05 -23.57 -11.14
C GLY A 9 24.85 -22.58 -10.00
N LEU A 10 25.59 -21.46 -9.97
CA LEU A 10 25.51 -20.49 -8.88
C LEU A 10 24.31 -19.55 -9.07
N ASN A 11 23.51 -19.44 -8.02
CA ASN A 11 22.41 -18.48 -7.95
C ASN A 11 22.94 -17.03 -8.08
N LEU A 12 22.30 -16.22 -8.92
CA LEU A 12 22.73 -14.84 -9.21
C LEU A 12 22.75 -13.97 -7.94
N VAL A 13 21.84 -14.20 -7.00
CA VAL A 13 21.81 -13.50 -5.71
C VAL A 13 23.06 -13.83 -4.89
N THR A 14 23.50 -15.08 -4.86
CA THR A 14 24.75 -15.49 -4.21
C THR A 14 25.94 -14.78 -4.84
N VAL A 15 26.00 -14.75 -6.17
CA VAL A 15 27.08 -14.08 -6.91
C VAL A 15 27.09 -12.59 -6.60
N LEU A 16 25.91 -11.95 -6.55
CA LEU A 16 25.78 -10.52 -6.28
C LEU A 16 26.21 -10.17 -4.84
N ILE A 17 25.80 -10.95 -3.83
CA ILE A 17 26.25 -10.81 -2.43
C ILE A 17 27.78 -10.95 -2.33
N ALA A 18 28.35 -11.96 -3.00
CA ALA A 18 29.78 -12.20 -3.01
C ALA A 18 30.56 -11.09 -3.75
N LEU A 19 30.01 -10.56 -4.85
CA LEU A 19 30.59 -9.44 -5.59
C LEU A 19 30.60 -8.16 -4.76
N VAL A 20 29.50 -7.83 -4.08
CA VAL A 20 29.44 -6.65 -3.19
C VAL A 20 30.52 -6.73 -2.10
N PHE A 21 30.68 -7.91 -1.49
CA PHE A 21 31.73 -8.16 -0.52
C PHE A 21 33.13 -8.04 -1.15
N GLY A 22 33.39 -8.78 -2.23
CA GLY A 22 34.69 -8.85 -2.89
C GLY A 22 35.16 -7.52 -3.46
N ILE A 23 34.26 -6.75 -4.08
CA ILE A 23 34.54 -5.38 -4.57
C ILE A 23 34.91 -4.47 -3.40
N SER A 24 34.24 -4.60 -2.25
CA SER A 24 34.55 -3.78 -1.06
C SER A 24 35.93 -4.11 -0.48
N VAL A 25 36.32 -5.40 -0.45
CA VAL A 25 37.66 -5.84 -0.05
C VAL A 25 38.72 -5.32 -1.03
N LEU A 26 38.49 -5.48 -2.33
CA LEU A 26 39.42 -5.04 -3.38
C LEU A 26 39.60 -3.51 -3.36
N GLN A 27 38.51 -2.75 -3.19
CA GLN A 27 38.58 -1.31 -3.00
C GLN A 27 39.38 -0.93 -1.75
N GLY A 28 39.26 -1.69 -0.67
CA GLY A 28 40.05 -1.50 0.55
C GLY A 28 41.56 -1.73 0.32
N LEU A 29 41.90 -2.84 -0.35
CA LEU A 29 43.28 -3.18 -0.72
C LEU A 29 43.93 -2.11 -1.60
N LEU A 30 43.18 -1.60 -2.60
CA LEU A 30 43.69 -0.60 -3.55
C LEU A 30 43.87 0.80 -2.93
N ARG A 31 43.08 1.14 -1.91
CA ARG A 31 43.05 2.48 -1.31
C ARG A 31 43.97 2.62 -0.10
N GLY A 32 44.37 1.51 0.53
CA GLY A 32 45.18 1.51 1.74
C GLY A 32 44.39 1.90 3.01
N ALA A 33 45.05 1.80 4.17
CA ALA A 33 44.43 1.88 5.49
C ALA A 33 43.71 3.22 5.75
N THR A 34 44.41 4.34 5.55
CA THR A 34 43.92 5.68 5.91
C THR A 34 42.68 6.08 5.11
N SER A 35 42.68 5.84 3.79
CA SER A 35 41.52 6.16 2.95
C SER A 35 40.34 5.21 3.21
N SER A 36 40.61 3.94 3.52
CA SER A 36 39.57 2.98 3.86
C SER A 36 38.92 3.29 5.21
N ALA A 37 39.72 3.69 6.21
CA ALA A 37 39.23 4.11 7.51
C ALA A 37 38.34 5.37 7.44
N LYS A 38 38.72 6.39 6.66
CA LYS A 38 37.88 7.59 6.44
C LYS A 38 36.51 7.23 5.83
N ARG A 39 36.47 6.28 4.88
CA ARG A 39 35.20 5.80 4.27
C ARG A 39 34.34 4.97 5.22
N LEU A 40 34.96 4.13 6.04
CA LEU A 40 34.22 3.37 7.06
C LEU A 40 33.57 4.34 8.06
N ALA A 41 34.31 5.34 8.53
CA ALA A 41 33.79 6.37 9.41
C ALA A 41 32.63 7.15 8.77
N LEU A 42 32.78 7.59 7.51
CA LEU A 42 31.70 8.20 6.74
C LEU A 42 30.45 7.33 6.66
N MET A 43 30.61 6.05 6.31
CA MET A 43 29.49 5.11 6.24
C MET A 43 28.79 4.93 7.60
N VAL A 44 29.56 4.88 8.70
CA VAL A 44 29.01 4.79 10.05
C VAL A 44 28.26 6.07 10.42
N THR A 45 28.82 7.24 10.10
CA THR A 45 28.20 8.54 10.36
C THR A 45 26.92 8.72 9.55
N GLU A 46 26.93 8.41 8.24
CA GLU A 46 25.74 8.42 7.38
C GLU A 46 24.67 7.43 7.86
N GLY A 47 25.09 6.23 8.28
CA GLY A 47 24.21 5.22 8.87
C GLY A 47 23.55 5.71 10.15
N ALA A 48 24.34 6.26 11.09
CA ALA A 48 23.84 6.83 12.34
C ALA A 48 22.91 8.03 12.08
N ALA A 49 23.26 8.91 11.15
CA ALA A 49 22.42 10.04 10.75
C ALA A 49 21.09 9.57 10.13
N THR A 50 21.12 8.51 9.33
CA THR A 50 19.91 7.92 8.74
C THR A 50 19.02 7.31 9.81
N LEU A 51 19.58 6.53 10.74
CA LEU A 51 18.83 5.93 11.85
C LEU A 51 18.23 7.00 12.78
N LEU A 52 19.02 8.01 13.13
CA LEU A 52 18.55 9.16 13.91
C LEU A 52 17.47 9.93 13.16
N GLY A 53 17.64 10.13 11.85
CA GLY A 53 16.64 10.76 11.00
C GLY A 53 15.33 10.00 10.99
N LEU A 54 15.37 8.68 10.78
CA LEU A 54 14.17 7.82 10.82
C LEU A 54 13.48 7.89 12.19
N PHE A 55 14.24 7.81 13.28
CA PHE A 55 13.70 7.89 14.64
C PHE A 55 13.04 9.24 14.92
N LEU A 56 13.73 10.35 14.65
CA LEU A 56 13.19 11.69 14.87
C LEU A 56 11.97 11.97 13.98
N SER A 57 11.95 11.41 12.77
CA SER A 57 10.81 11.55 11.86
C SER A 57 9.61 10.79 12.39
N TRP A 58 9.82 9.57 12.89
CA TRP A 58 8.78 8.78 13.52
C TRP A 58 8.13 9.53 14.68
N GLU A 59 8.93 10.04 15.62
CA GLU A 59 8.46 10.83 16.77
C GLU A 59 7.71 12.09 16.34
N LEU A 60 8.24 12.83 15.36
CA LEU A 60 7.61 14.05 14.86
C LEU A 60 6.27 13.73 14.18
N THR A 61 6.21 12.69 13.36
CA THR A 61 5.00 12.27 12.67
C THR A 61 3.94 11.74 13.62
N GLU A 62 4.33 10.96 14.65
CA GLU A 62 3.41 10.52 15.70
C GLU A 62 2.76 11.71 16.41
N TRP A 63 3.52 12.78 16.66
CA TRP A 63 3.00 14.01 17.23
C TRP A 63 2.16 14.83 16.24
N ALA A 64 2.62 14.98 15.00
CA ALA A 64 2.00 15.86 13.99
C ALA A 64 0.69 15.28 13.41
N SER A 65 0.63 13.96 13.20
CA SER A 65 -0.52 13.27 12.63
C SER A 65 -1.85 13.61 13.33
N PRO A 66 -2.02 13.47 14.66
CA PRO A 66 -3.27 13.82 15.33
C PRO A 66 -3.57 15.34 15.26
N GLN A 67 -2.54 16.21 15.25
CA GLN A 67 -2.75 17.66 15.13
C GLN A 67 -3.32 18.04 13.76
N VAL A 68 -2.80 17.44 12.70
CA VAL A 68 -3.32 17.62 11.33
C VAL A 68 -4.75 17.09 11.22
N GLN A 69 -5.07 15.95 11.85
CA GLN A 69 -6.43 15.43 11.89
C GLN A 69 -7.40 16.43 12.53
N LEU A 70 -7.06 16.92 13.73
CA LEU A 70 -7.92 17.86 14.47
C LEU A 70 -8.10 19.16 13.69
N TRP A 71 -7.02 19.66 13.08
CA TRP A 71 -7.08 20.84 12.22
C TRP A 71 -8.01 20.62 11.03
N LEU A 72 -7.90 19.49 10.33
CA LEU A 72 -8.78 19.16 9.20
C LEU A 72 -10.22 18.91 9.63
N ALA A 73 -10.46 18.28 10.79
CA ALA A 73 -11.79 18.06 11.33
C ALA A 73 -12.48 19.36 11.76
N SER A 74 -11.71 20.36 12.21
CA SER A 74 -12.24 21.68 12.54
C SER A 74 -12.68 22.49 11.31
N ARG A 75 -12.24 22.10 10.11
CA ARG A 75 -12.71 22.69 8.85
C ARG A 75 -13.96 21.94 8.43
N THR A 76 -15.09 22.63 8.33
CA THR A 76 -16.37 22.08 7.86
C THR A 76 -16.30 21.76 6.35
N LEU A 77 -15.51 20.76 6.00
CA LEU A 77 -15.27 20.30 4.63
C LEU A 77 -16.37 19.30 4.26
N SER A 78 -17.48 19.81 3.75
CA SER A 78 -18.50 19.03 3.06
C SER A 78 -18.17 18.93 1.57
N ILE A 79 -18.25 17.73 1.01
CA ILE A 79 -18.09 17.53 -0.44
C ILE A 79 -19.32 18.17 -1.13
N PRO A 80 -19.14 19.09 -2.08
CA PRO A 80 -20.25 19.71 -2.78
C PRO A 80 -21.02 18.66 -3.62
N PRO A 81 -22.36 18.70 -3.66
CA PRO A 81 -23.17 17.79 -4.48
C PRO A 81 -23.17 18.16 -5.99
N ALA A 82 -22.17 18.90 -6.46
CA ALA A 82 -22.03 19.35 -7.85
C ALA A 82 -21.03 18.47 -8.62
N GLU A 83 -21.07 18.51 -9.96
CA GLU A 83 -19.99 17.93 -10.76
C GLU A 83 -18.67 18.63 -10.42
N LEU A 84 -17.75 17.90 -9.79
CA LEU A 84 -16.45 18.42 -9.43
C LEU A 84 -15.50 18.25 -10.60
N GLY A 85 -14.76 19.32 -10.93
CA GLY A 85 -13.65 19.21 -11.88
C GLY A 85 -12.53 18.32 -11.34
N PHE A 86 -11.66 17.82 -12.22
CA PHE A 86 -10.54 16.94 -11.83
C PHE A 86 -9.72 17.47 -10.64
N TRP A 87 -9.40 18.78 -10.62
CA TRP A 87 -8.63 19.40 -9.53
C TRP A 87 -9.40 19.49 -8.22
N GLU A 88 -10.71 19.69 -8.27
CA GLU A 88 -11.56 19.72 -7.09
C GLU A 88 -11.74 18.32 -6.50
N GLN A 89 -11.94 17.31 -7.36
CA GLN A 89 -11.95 15.90 -6.96
C GLN A 89 -10.64 15.52 -6.28
N LEU A 90 -9.50 15.90 -6.87
CA LEU A 90 -8.17 15.64 -6.30
C LEU A 90 -8.01 16.31 -4.94
N TYR A 91 -8.45 17.57 -4.81
CA TYR A 91 -8.41 18.31 -3.55
C TYR A 91 -9.27 17.64 -2.47
N TYR A 92 -10.55 17.38 -2.75
CA TYR A 92 -11.45 16.79 -1.76
C TYR A 92 -11.03 15.37 -1.39
N THR A 93 -10.56 14.57 -2.35
CA THR A 93 -10.01 13.23 -2.10
C THR A 93 -8.77 13.32 -1.22
N GLY A 94 -7.83 14.21 -1.54
CA GLY A 94 -6.60 14.38 -0.77
C GLY A 94 -6.86 14.86 0.66
N VAL A 95 -7.69 15.90 0.82
CA VAL A 95 -7.95 16.51 2.13
C VAL A 95 -8.81 15.62 3.02
N THR A 96 -9.87 15.00 2.50
CA THR A 96 -10.66 14.04 3.27
C THR A 96 -9.85 12.79 3.58
N GLY A 97 -8.99 12.35 2.65
CA GLY A 97 -8.09 11.22 2.87
C GLY A 97 -7.08 11.49 4.00
N LEU A 98 -6.45 12.68 4.01
CA LEU A 98 -5.56 13.11 5.10
C LEU A 98 -6.29 13.24 6.45
N ARG A 99 -7.59 13.56 6.47
CA ARG A 99 -8.38 13.68 7.71
C ARG A 99 -8.77 12.31 8.26
N ASP A 100 -9.32 11.46 7.41
CA ASP A 100 -10.06 10.26 7.82
C ASP A 100 -9.16 9.01 7.89
N PHE A 101 -8.06 8.95 7.11
CA PHE A 101 -7.13 7.81 7.09
C PHE A 101 -5.85 8.12 7.87
N SER A 102 -5.60 7.36 8.93
CA SER A 102 -4.50 7.61 9.87
C SER A 102 -3.15 7.19 9.32
N LEU A 103 -3.06 6.05 8.62
CA LEU A 103 -1.83 5.55 8.00
C LEU A 103 -1.47 6.35 6.76
N LEU A 104 -2.45 6.73 5.92
CA LEU A 104 -2.18 7.61 4.79
C LEU A 104 -1.58 8.93 5.25
N ARG A 105 -2.19 9.55 6.27
CA ARG A 105 -1.67 10.78 6.88
C ARG A 105 -0.29 10.56 7.48
N PHE A 106 -0.11 9.48 8.25
CA PHE A 106 1.18 9.15 8.86
C PHE A 106 2.27 8.97 7.79
N ALA A 107 2.01 8.19 6.74
CA ALA A 107 2.97 7.93 5.67
C ALA A 107 3.36 9.20 4.92
N LEU A 108 2.38 10.05 4.57
CA LEU A 108 2.66 11.31 3.87
C LEU A 108 3.45 12.28 4.75
N LEU A 109 3.08 12.43 6.01
CA LEU A 109 3.81 13.27 6.96
C LEU A 109 5.20 12.71 7.23
N PHE A 110 5.36 11.40 7.40
CA PHE A 110 6.66 10.76 7.62
C PHE A 110 7.64 11.04 6.50
N VAL A 111 7.20 10.98 5.23
CA VAL A 111 8.07 11.30 4.09
C VAL A 111 8.52 12.76 4.11
N ILE A 112 7.62 13.69 4.45
CA ILE A 112 7.91 15.12 4.54
C ILE A 112 8.85 15.41 5.71
N ASP A 113 8.49 14.92 6.90
CA ASP A 113 9.25 15.05 8.15
C ASP A 113 10.65 14.47 7.98
N TYR A 114 10.77 13.28 7.39
CA TYR A 114 12.05 12.66 7.07
C TYR A 114 12.88 13.48 6.10
N GLY A 115 12.29 14.04 5.04
CA GLY A 115 12.99 14.93 4.12
C GLY A 115 13.60 16.15 4.84
N LEU A 116 12.81 16.79 5.70
CA LEU A 116 13.21 17.99 6.45
C LEU A 116 14.26 17.67 7.52
N ILE A 117 14.02 16.64 8.34
CA ILE A 117 14.93 16.21 9.39
C ILE A 117 16.25 15.74 8.79
N LYS A 118 16.19 14.95 7.72
CA LYS A 118 17.40 14.51 7.01
C LYS A 118 18.20 15.71 6.52
N GLN A 119 17.55 16.68 5.87
CA GLN A 119 18.24 17.90 5.42
C GLN A 119 18.86 18.68 6.59
N LEU A 120 18.19 18.76 7.73
CA LEU A 120 18.71 19.41 8.93
C LEU A 120 19.92 18.66 9.50
N LEU A 121 19.84 17.33 9.61
CA LEU A 121 20.91 16.48 10.11
C LEU A 121 22.16 16.58 9.22
N TYR A 122 22.02 16.50 7.89
CA TYR A 122 23.17 16.66 6.99
C TYR A 122 23.78 18.07 7.10
N ARG A 123 22.97 19.13 7.19
CA ARG A 123 23.51 20.49 7.43
C ARG A 123 24.29 20.62 8.74
N LEU A 124 23.93 19.85 9.76
CA LEU A 124 24.65 19.83 11.03
C LEU A 124 25.89 18.96 10.97
N ILE A 125 25.87 17.83 10.26
CA ILE A 125 26.93 16.82 10.24
C ILE A 125 28.01 17.17 9.21
N ASP A 126 27.62 17.64 8.02
CA ASP A 126 28.52 17.90 6.88
C ASP A 126 29.68 18.83 7.25
N PRO A 127 29.49 19.96 7.98
CA PRO A 127 30.61 20.83 8.35
C PRO A 127 31.67 20.15 9.22
N PHE A 128 31.27 19.26 10.13
CA PHE A 128 32.21 18.51 10.98
C PHE A 128 32.91 17.41 10.21
N VAL A 129 32.17 16.74 9.32
CA VAL A 129 32.71 15.70 8.44
C VAL A 129 33.70 16.30 7.45
N ASP A 130 33.35 17.40 6.79
CA ASP A 130 34.22 18.10 5.85
C ASP A 130 35.45 18.68 6.54
N SER A 131 35.30 19.26 7.73
CA SER A 131 36.45 19.71 8.53
C SER A 131 37.38 18.57 8.94
N TRP A 132 36.86 17.36 9.17
CA TRP A 132 37.64 16.18 9.54
C TRP A 132 38.30 15.51 8.32
N LEU A 133 37.68 15.60 7.15
CA LEU A 133 38.21 15.08 5.89
C LEU A 133 39.22 16.02 5.22
N SER A 134 39.10 17.33 5.47
CA SER A 134 39.96 18.38 4.93
C SER A 134 41.31 18.46 5.65
N GLU A 135 42.14 17.43 5.50
CA GLU A 135 43.58 17.64 5.66
C GLU A 135 44.10 18.37 4.41
N PRO A 136 44.82 19.51 4.54
CA PRO A 136 45.40 20.17 3.39
C PRO A 136 46.45 19.23 2.78
N ALA A 137 46.19 18.72 1.59
CA ALA A 137 47.21 18.05 0.81
C ALA A 137 48.28 19.11 0.44
N PRO A 138 49.54 18.98 0.88
CA PRO A 138 50.58 19.91 0.45
C PRO A 138 50.70 19.84 -1.08
N PRO A 139 50.80 20.98 -1.78
CA PRO A 139 50.89 20.99 -3.24
C PRO A 139 52.17 20.25 -3.66
N GLY A 140 52.02 19.18 -4.45
CA GLY A 140 53.14 18.46 -5.07
C GLY A 140 53.35 16.99 -4.68
N ARG A 141 52.51 16.36 -3.85
CA ARG A 141 52.66 14.92 -3.54
C ARG A 141 52.05 14.06 -4.66
N GLN A 142 52.89 13.41 -5.48
CA GLN A 142 52.46 12.29 -6.33
C GLN A 142 51.80 11.22 -5.44
N ARG A 143 50.62 10.73 -5.85
CA ARG A 143 49.92 9.63 -5.16
C ARG A 143 50.76 8.35 -5.28
N THR A 144 51.69 8.14 -4.35
CA THR A 144 52.41 6.88 -4.23
C THR A 144 51.44 5.78 -3.85
N ALA A 145 51.54 4.62 -4.50
CA ALA A 145 50.75 3.45 -4.15
C ALA A 145 50.89 3.11 -2.65
N PRO A 146 49.81 2.68 -1.97
CA PRO A 146 49.88 2.33 -0.56
C PRO A 146 50.91 1.22 -0.30
N SER A 147 51.60 1.29 0.84
CA SER A 147 52.53 0.25 1.26
C SER A 147 51.79 -1.09 1.43
N PHE A 148 52.49 -2.22 1.25
CA PHE A 148 51.88 -3.55 1.36
C PHE A 148 51.09 -3.75 2.68
N LEU A 149 51.64 -3.30 3.81
CA LEU A 149 50.97 -3.33 5.11
C LEU A 149 49.72 -2.42 5.15
N SER A 150 49.79 -1.23 4.55
CA SER A 150 48.65 -0.31 4.45
C SER A 150 47.54 -0.87 3.56
N SER A 151 47.89 -1.51 2.44
CA SER A 151 46.96 -2.19 1.56
C SER A 151 46.28 -3.35 2.29
N LEU A 152 47.04 -4.17 3.04
CA LEU A 152 46.48 -5.29 3.79
C LEU A 152 45.50 -4.84 4.88
N VAL A 153 45.85 -3.81 5.65
CA VAL A 153 44.94 -3.18 6.63
C VAL A 153 43.72 -2.56 5.93
N GLY A 154 43.91 -1.91 4.79
CA GLY A 154 42.83 -1.39 3.95
C GLY A 154 41.88 -2.50 3.49
N GLY A 155 42.41 -3.67 3.12
CA GLY A 155 41.63 -4.87 2.77
C GLY A 155 40.79 -5.39 3.93
N VAL A 156 41.34 -5.41 5.15
CA VAL A 156 40.59 -5.80 6.37
C VAL A 156 39.43 -4.83 6.63
N ILE A 157 39.67 -3.52 6.52
CA ILE A 157 38.61 -2.50 6.64
C ILE A 157 37.57 -2.66 5.53
N GLY A 158 38.03 -2.95 4.30
CA GLY A 158 37.18 -3.26 3.15
C GLY A 158 36.31 -4.50 3.36
N ALA A 159 36.81 -5.51 4.07
CA ALA A 159 36.05 -6.71 4.45
C ALA A 159 34.96 -6.40 5.47
N VAL A 160 35.24 -5.60 6.50
CA VAL A 160 34.22 -5.15 7.47
C VAL A 160 33.12 -4.35 6.77
N THR A 161 33.52 -3.41 5.91
CA THR A 161 32.58 -2.58 5.14
C THR A 161 31.75 -3.42 4.17
N GLY A 162 32.41 -4.38 3.49
CA GLY A 162 31.77 -5.32 2.59
C GLY A 162 30.76 -6.21 3.28
N ALA A 163 31.10 -6.74 4.46
CA ALA A 163 30.18 -7.53 5.28
C ALA A 163 28.94 -6.71 5.68
N GLY A 164 29.12 -5.45 6.12
CA GLY A 164 28.01 -4.56 6.43
C GLY A 164 27.07 -4.33 5.24
N ARG A 165 27.61 -4.07 4.04
CA ARG A 165 26.81 -3.88 2.81
C ARG A 165 26.10 -5.15 2.37
N SER A 166 26.78 -6.29 2.43
CA SER A 166 26.19 -7.59 2.13
C SER A 166 25.05 -7.92 3.10
N LEU A 167 25.21 -7.60 4.39
CA LEU A 167 24.15 -7.77 5.40
C LEU A 167 22.95 -6.86 5.15
N LEU A 168 23.16 -5.59 4.79
CA LEU A 168 22.06 -4.68 4.41
C LEU A 168 21.28 -5.21 3.21
N MET A 169 21.99 -5.74 2.22
CA MET A 169 21.34 -6.34 1.04
C MET A 169 20.56 -7.61 1.40
N ILE A 170 21.11 -8.46 2.27
CA ILE A 170 20.41 -9.64 2.78
C ILE A 170 19.16 -9.23 3.57
N ALA A 171 19.24 -8.17 4.40
CA ALA A 171 18.09 -7.64 5.12
C ALA A 171 16.99 -7.10 4.20
N LEU A 172 17.37 -6.37 3.13
CA LEU A 172 16.42 -5.90 2.12
C LEU A 172 15.73 -7.05 1.39
N LEU A 173 16.51 -8.04 0.95
CA LEU A 173 15.98 -9.25 0.33
C LEU A 173 15.06 -10.01 1.29
N PHE A 174 15.41 -10.07 2.57
CA PHE A 174 14.60 -10.70 3.60
C PHE A 174 13.24 -10.02 3.73
N ILE A 175 13.21 -8.68 3.88
CA ILE A 175 11.98 -7.90 3.88
C ILE A 175 11.14 -8.18 2.62
N LEU A 176 11.76 -8.16 1.43
CA LEU A 176 11.07 -8.43 0.17
C LEU A 176 10.44 -9.83 0.11
N THR A 177 11.18 -10.87 0.55
CA THR A 177 10.66 -12.24 0.59
C THR A 177 9.57 -12.44 1.64
N THR A 178 9.62 -11.69 2.75
CA THR A 178 8.59 -11.73 3.80
C THR A 178 7.31 -11.03 3.36
N LEU A 179 7.41 -9.91 2.63
CA LEU A 179 6.25 -9.15 2.15
C LEU A 179 5.58 -9.80 0.93
N LEU A 180 6.34 -10.50 0.08
CA LEU A 180 5.84 -11.08 -1.17
C LEU A 180 6.09 -12.60 -1.25
N PRO A 181 5.55 -13.41 -0.32
CA PRO A 181 5.91 -14.83 -0.18
C PRO A 181 5.50 -15.67 -1.40
N GLN A 182 4.46 -15.27 -2.14
CA GLN A 182 3.88 -16.04 -3.25
C GLN A 182 4.53 -15.78 -4.62
N THR A 183 5.64 -15.04 -4.69
CA THR A 183 6.27 -14.69 -5.96
C THR A 183 7.35 -15.70 -6.38
N PRO A 184 7.52 -15.98 -7.69
CA PRO A 184 8.63 -16.82 -8.18
C PRO A 184 10.01 -16.30 -7.77
N MET A 185 10.12 -14.99 -7.57
CA MET A 185 11.33 -14.32 -7.10
C MET A 185 11.70 -14.75 -5.69
N THR A 186 10.73 -14.94 -4.79
CA THR A 186 10.98 -15.38 -3.41
C THR A 186 11.61 -16.78 -3.37
N SER A 187 11.10 -17.71 -4.18
CA SER A 187 11.69 -19.05 -4.32
C SER A 187 13.11 -18.99 -4.88
N TYR A 188 13.37 -18.09 -5.85
CA TYR A 188 14.70 -17.90 -6.42
C TYR A 188 15.69 -17.29 -5.41
N ILE A 189 15.28 -16.27 -4.65
CA ILE A 189 16.10 -15.66 -3.60
C ILE A 189 16.39 -16.68 -2.49
N GLY A 190 15.38 -17.44 -2.05
CA GLY A 190 15.52 -18.47 -1.02
C GLY A 190 16.47 -19.62 -1.39
N ALA A 191 16.67 -19.87 -2.69
CA ALA A 191 17.65 -20.83 -3.19
C ALA A 191 19.11 -20.35 -3.10
N SER A 192 19.35 -19.06 -2.80
CA SER A 192 20.71 -18.54 -2.59
C SER A 192 21.27 -18.95 -1.23
N GLU A 193 22.41 -19.63 -1.22
CA GLU A 193 23.07 -20.08 0.02
C GLU A 193 23.51 -18.93 0.92
N LEU A 194 24.15 -17.88 0.34
CA LEU A 194 24.60 -16.72 1.11
C LEU A 194 23.44 -15.92 1.70
N TYR A 195 22.35 -15.76 0.93
CA TYR A 195 21.12 -15.16 1.44
C TYR A 195 20.53 -16.02 2.57
N ARG A 196 20.30 -17.31 2.34
CA ARG A 196 19.69 -18.21 3.32
C ARG A 196 20.47 -18.22 4.63
N LYS A 197 21.80 -18.29 4.53
CA LYS A 197 22.69 -18.31 5.70
C LYS A 197 22.61 -16.99 6.47
N GLY A 198 22.77 -15.85 5.80
CA GLY A 198 22.69 -14.53 6.46
C GLY A 198 21.29 -14.24 7.02
N ALA A 199 20.24 -14.59 6.29
CA ALA A 199 18.85 -14.43 6.74
C ALA A 199 18.56 -15.28 7.98
N THR A 200 19.03 -16.53 8.03
CA THR A 200 18.74 -17.46 9.13
C THR A 200 19.62 -17.23 10.35
N GLU A 201 20.91 -16.98 10.16
CA GLU A 201 21.88 -16.87 11.26
C GLU A 201 22.00 -15.45 11.81
N VAL A 202 21.73 -14.41 11.02
CA VAL A 202 21.96 -13.01 11.41
C VAL A 202 20.66 -12.22 11.51
N ILE A 203 19.80 -12.28 10.49
CA ILE A 203 18.59 -11.44 10.45
C ILE A 203 17.49 -12.01 11.36
N ARG A 204 17.09 -13.27 11.16
CA ARG A 204 15.99 -13.90 11.90
C ARG A 204 16.11 -13.82 13.43
N PRO A 205 17.27 -14.07 14.07
CA PRO A 205 17.37 -13.98 15.53
C PRO A 205 17.13 -12.57 16.06
N VAL A 206 17.42 -11.54 15.27
CA VAL A 206 17.24 -10.13 15.65
C VAL A 206 15.82 -9.66 15.35
N THR A 207 15.19 -10.19 14.30
CA THR A 207 13.88 -9.72 13.82
C THR A 207 12.70 -10.62 14.19
N GLY A 208 12.94 -11.84 14.70
CA GLY A 208 11.93 -12.88 14.92
C GLY A 208 10.75 -12.41 15.78
N ASP A 209 11.04 -11.92 17.00
CA ASP A 209 10.01 -11.47 17.94
C ASP A 209 9.18 -10.29 17.41
N PHE A 210 9.82 -9.38 16.67
CA PHE A 210 9.17 -8.21 16.08
C PHE A 210 8.23 -8.59 14.93
N ILE A 211 8.71 -9.45 14.02
CA ILE A 211 7.96 -9.84 12.82
C ILE A 211 6.76 -10.71 13.19
N GLU A 212 6.91 -11.66 14.11
CA GLU A 212 5.82 -12.58 14.47
C GLU A 212 4.67 -11.87 15.18
N GLN A 213 4.96 -10.86 16.01
CA GLN A 213 3.95 -10.21 16.85
C GLN A 213 3.32 -8.96 16.21
N ARG A 214 4.10 -8.13 15.52
CA ARG A 214 3.66 -6.78 15.12
C ARG A 214 3.32 -6.66 13.64
N LEU A 215 4.03 -7.39 12.78
CA LEU A 215 3.82 -7.30 11.34
C LEU A 215 2.40 -7.70 10.90
N PRO A 216 1.78 -8.78 11.42
CA PRO A 216 0.42 -9.15 11.03
C PRO A 216 -0.65 -8.14 11.45
N VAL A 217 -0.39 -7.31 12.48
CA VAL A 217 -1.29 -6.24 12.91
C VAL A 217 -1.16 -5.04 11.98
N PHE A 218 0.07 -4.66 11.64
CA PHE A 218 0.35 -3.60 10.69
C PHE A 218 -0.24 -3.89 9.30
N THR A 219 -0.05 -5.12 8.78
CA THR A 219 -0.59 -5.51 7.46
C THR A 219 -2.12 -5.42 7.43
N ARG A 220 -2.81 -5.87 8.49
CA ARG A 220 -4.27 -5.78 8.58
C ARG A 220 -4.76 -4.33 8.61
N GLN A 221 -4.14 -3.47 9.41
CA GLN A 221 -4.50 -2.04 9.46
C GLN A 221 -4.28 -1.33 8.12
N VAL A 222 -3.20 -1.67 7.40
CA VAL A 222 -2.94 -1.12 6.05
C VAL A 222 -3.97 -1.60 5.04
N GLU A 223 -4.35 -2.88 5.11
CA GLU A 223 -5.37 -3.47 4.24
C GLU A 223 -6.76 -2.85 4.48
N GLU A 224 -7.17 -2.73 5.75
CA GLU A 224 -8.38 -2.04 6.23
C GLU A 224 -8.47 -0.60 5.72
N GLU A 225 -7.40 0.19 5.89
CA GLU A 225 -7.37 1.58 5.40
C GLU A 225 -7.36 1.66 3.87
N PHE A 226 -6.66 0.75 3.19
CA PHE A 226 -6.63 0.72 1.72
C PHE A 226 -8.01 0.39 1.14
N ALA A 227 -8.71 -0.60 1.70
CA ALA A 227 -10.08 -0.93 1.35
C ALA A 227 -11.02 0.27 1.58
N SER A 228 -10.86 0.95 2.72
CA SER A 228 -11.64 2.15 3.06
C SER A 228 -11.35 3.34 2.11
N ILE A 229 -10.09 3.52 1.67
CA ILE A 229 -9.71 4.52 0.65
C ILE A 229 -10.40 4.20 -0.69
N LEU A 230 -10.43 2.93 -1.10
CA LEU A 230 -11.10 2.50 -2.32
C LEU A 230 -12.62 2.69 -2.24
N GLN A 231 -13.24 2.40 -1.10
CA GLN A 231 -14.66 2.66 -0.85
C GLN A 231 -14.97 4.17 -0.94
N ARG A 232 -14.11 5.01 -0.34
CA ARG A 232 -14.27 6.47 -0.35
C ARG A 232 -14.13 7.06 -1.75
N LYS A 233 -13.26 6.50 -2.60
CA LYS A 233 -13.15 6.90 -4.01
C LYS A 233 -14.53 6.88 -4.69
N TYR A 234 -15.33 5.84 -4.49
CA TYR A 234 -16.67 5.77 -5.09
C TYR A 234 -17.65 6.76 -4.45
N GLU A 235 -17.56 7.02 -3.15
CA GLU A 235 -18.41 8.05 -2.51
C GLU A 235 -18.14 9.46 -3.04
N VAL A 236 -16.89 9.79 -3.39
CA VAL A 236 -16.53 11.09 -3.96
C VAL A 236 -16.86 11.15 -5.45
N VAL A 237 -16.52 10.11 -6.21
CA VAL A 237 -16.73 10.06 -7.66
C VAL A 237 -18.23 10.05 -8.00
N ASP A 238 -19.04 9.33 -7.22
CA ASP A 238 -20.48 9.21 -7.43
C ASP A 238 -21.29 10.17 -6.55
N ALA A 239 -20.66 11.23 -6.04
CA ALA A 239 -21.33 12.25 -5.23
C ALA A 239 -22.34 13.07 -6.06
N HIS A 240 -22.04 13.26 -7.35
CA HIS A 240 -22.99 13.86 -8.27
C HIS A 240 -24.09 12.84 -8.62
N ILE A 241 -25.34 13.27 -8.49
CA ILE A 241 -26.51 12.45 -8.81
C ILE A 241 -27.15 13.03 -10.08
N PRO A 242 -27.09 12.31 -11.20
CA PRO A 242 -27.75 12.71 -12.45
C PRO A 242 -29.25 12.84 -12.29
N GLY A 243 -29.83 13.85 -12.93
CA GLY A 243 -31.28 14.09 -12.90
C GLY A 243 -32.09 12.89 -13.38
N ASN A 244 -31.66 12.21 -14.45
CA ASN A 244 -32.36 11.04 -14.99
C ASN A 244 -32.40 9.85 -14.01
N ILE A 245 -31.32 9.63 -13.24
CA ILE A 245 -31.27 8.58 -12.22
C ILE A 245 -32.15 8.97 -11.02
N ALA A 246 -32.08 10.24 -10.60
CA ALA A 246 -32.89 10.75 -9.50
C ALA A 246 -34.40 10.68 -9.79
N ASP A 247 -34.81 11.06 -11.01
CA ASP A 247 -36.21 11.01 -11.43
C ASP A 247 -36.72 9.57 -11.52
N ALA A 248 -35.90 8.66 -12.07
CA ALA A 248 -36.23 7.23 -12.09
C ALA A 248 -36.37 6.66 -10.68
N ALA A 249 -35.45 7.00 -9.76
CA ALA A 249 -35.52 6.53 -8.38
C ALA A 249 -36.80 7.03 -7.68
N LYS A 250 -37.18 8.29 -7.88
CA LYS A 250 -38.46 8.84 -7.37
C LYS A 250 -39.67 8.11 -7.94
N GLU A 251 -39.69 7.84 -9.24
CA GLU A 251 -40.80 7.12 -9.88
C GLU A 251 -40.93 5.67 -9.35
N ILE A 252 -39.80 4.95 -9.28
CA ILE A 252 -39.75 3.57 -8.79
C ILE A 252 -40.24 3.47 -7.34
N THR A 253 -39.88 4.46 -6.52
CA THR A 253 -40.19 4.47 -5.09
C THR A 253 -41.46 5.22 -4.72
N ALA A 254 -42.22 5.74 -5.70
CA ALA A 254 -43.43 6.53 -5.48
C ALA A 254 -44.51 5.81 -4.63
N LYS A 255 -44.50 4.47 -4.62
CA LYS A 255 -45.42 3.63 -3.84
C LYS A 255 -44.87 3.19 -2.48
N GLY A 256 -43.59 3.43 -2.20
CA GLY A 256 -42.95 3.06 -0.95
C GLY A 256 -43.31 4.03 0.18
N ARG A 257 -43.75 3.50 1.32
CA ARG A 257 -44.27 4.30 2.44
C ARG A 257 -43.23 4.62 3.50
N ASN A 258 -42.19 3.79 3.61
CA ASN A 258 -41.10 3.90 4.57
C ASN A 258 -39.76 3.60 3.87
N ASP A 259 -38.65 3.78 4.58
CA ASP A 259 -37.32 3.61 4.00
C ASP A 259 -37.07 2.17 3.53
N GLU A 260 -37.56 1.18 4.28
CA GLU A 260 -37.44 -0.24 3.90
C GLU A 260 -38.14 -0.55 2.57
N GLU A 261 -39.38 -0.10 2.39
CA GLU A 261 -40.15 -0.31 1.16
C GLU A 261 -39.49 0.38 -0.03
N LYS A 262 -38.99 1.62 0.15
CA LYS A 262 -38.26 2.33 -0.90
C LYS A 262 -36.95 1.61 -1.26
N ALA A 263 -36.18 1.21 -0.26
CA ALA A 263 -34.94 0.48 -0.42
C ALA A 263 -35.16 -0.84 -1.16
N LYS A 264 -36.23 -1.57 -0.83
CA LYS A 264 -36.61 -2.84 -1.46
C LYS A 264 -37.09 -2.65 -2.90
N LEU A 265 -37.85 -1.60 -3.19
CA LEU A 265 -38.28 -1.28 -4.56
C LEU A 265 -37.09 -0.98 -5.48
N LEU A 266 -36.11 -0.20 -4.99
CA LEU A 266 -34.86 0.03 -5.73
C LEU A 266 -34.06 -1.26 -5.91
N TYR A 267 -33.96 -2.08 -4.87
CA TYR A 267 -33.22 -3.35 -4.89
C TYR A 267 -33.79 -4.29 -5.96
N GLN A 268 -35.12 -4.43 -5.98
CA GLN A 268 -35.84 -5.23 -6.97
C GLN A 268 -35.66 -4.65 -8.38
N TRP A 269 -35.77 -3.33 -8.54
CA TRP A 269 -35.63 -2.71 -9.84
C TRP A 269 -34.22 -2.89 -10.40
N VAL A 270 -33.17 -2.59 -9.62
CA VAL A 270 -31.78 -2.75 -10.07
C VAL A 270 -31.52 -4.21 -10.43
N GLY A 271 -31.86 -5.14 -9.54
CA GLY A 271 -31.59 -6.55 -9.74
C GLY A 271 -32.40 -7.23 -10.85
N THR A 272 -33.52 -6.64 -11.28
CA THR A 272 -34.33 -7.18 -12.41
C THR A 272 -34.15 -6.43 -13.72
N ARG A 273 -33.60 -5.21 -13.69
CA ARG A 273 -33.43 -4.36 -14.87
C ARG A 273 -32.00 -4.27 -15.35
N VAL A 274 -31.01 -4.53 -14.51
CA VAL A 274 -29.60 -4.58 -14.89
C VAL A 274 -29.21 -6.04 -15.11
N LYS A 275 -28.52 -6.32 -16.23
CA LYS A 275 -28.00 -7.64 -16.58
C LYS A 275 -26.54 -7.77 -16.16
N TYR A 276 -26.16 -8.97 -15.74
CA TYR A 276 -24.77 -9.25 -15.41
C TYR A 276 -23.92 -9.32 -16.68
N ASP A 277 -22.83 -8.54 -16.74
CA ASP A 277 -21.92 -8.45 -17.88
C ASP A 277 -20.78 -9.46 -17.76
N TRP A 278 -21.02 -10.66 -18.29
CA TRP A 278 -20.03 -11.74 -18.34
C TRP A 278 -18.84 -11.44 -19.27
N GLU A 279 -19.01 -10.56 -20.25
CA GLU A 279 -17.91 -10.18 -21.14
C GLU A 279 -16.91 -9.27 -20.41
N LYS A 280 -17.40 -8.35 -19.58
CA LYS A 280 -16.56 -7.55 -18.68
C LYS A 280 -15.76 -8.44 -17.71
N VAL A 281 -16.37 -9.49 -17.16
CA VAL A 281 -15.65 -10.50 -16.35
C VAL A 281 -14.58 -11.20 -17.16
N ARG A 282 -14.93 -11.74 -18.35
CA ARG A 282 -14.00 -12.46 -19.22
C ARG A 282 -12.79 -11.61 -19.61
N LEU A 283 -12.99 -10.36 -19.98
CA LEU A 283 -11.91 -9.42 -20.32
C LEU A 283 -10.97 -9.17 -19.14
N TYR A 284 -11.52 -9.09 -17.92
CA TYR A 284 -10.72 -8.94 -16.73
C TYR A 284 -9.94 -10.22 -16.39
N GLU A 285 -10.58 -11.38 -16.38
CA GLU A 285 -9.96 -12.65 -15.99
C GLU A 285 -8.92 -13.13 -17.00
N GLU A 286 -9.24 -13.08 -18.30
CA GLU A 286 -8.40 -13.61 -19.38
C GLU A 286 -7.34 -12.61 -19.84
N GLN A 287 -7.68 -11.32 -19.88
CA GLN A 287 -6.83 -10.28 -20.51
C GLN A 287 -6.35 -9.21 -19.54
N ARG A 288 -6.79 -9.25 -18.28
CA ARG A 288 -6.48 -8.22 -17.26
C ARG A 288 -6.92 -6.81 -17.68
N ILE A 289 -7.96 -6.72 -18.52
CA ILE A 289 -8.54 -5.45 -18.96
C ILE A 289 -9.75 -5.14 -18.08
N TRP A 290 -9.61 -4.17 -17.18
CA TRP A 290 -10.73 -3.65 -16.40
C TRP A 290 -11.42 -2.51 -17.15
N LYS A 291 -12.72 -2.66 -17.39
CA LYS A 291 -13.57 -1.60 -17.97
C LYS A 291 -14.37 -0.92 -16.86
N GLU A 292 -13.78 0.10 -16.25
CA GLU A 292 -14.47 0.94 -15.27
C GLU A 292 -15.77 1.50 -15.88
N GLN A 293 -16.86 1.53 -15.09
CA GLN A 293 -18.16 2.01 -15.53
C GLN A 293 -18.80 2.87 -14.44
N THR A 294 -19.37 4.00 -14.82
CA THR A 294 -20.10 4.93 -13.94
C THR A 294 -21.53 4.45 -13.67
N PRO A 295 -22.17 4.93 -12.59
CA PRO A 295 -23.61 4.72 -12.38
C PRO A 295 -24.47 5.16 -13.58
N GLU A 296 -24.10 6.23 -14.28
CA GLU A 296 -24.81 6.71 -15.48
C GLU A 296 -24.72 5.73 -16.63
N GLU A 297 -23.53 5.21 -16.90
CA GLU A 297 -23.33 4.19 -17.91
C GLU A 297 -24.09 2.91 -17.55
N THR A 298 -24.04 2.44 -16.30
CA THR A 298 -24.84 1.28 -15.83
C THR A 298 -26.33 1.53 -16.01
N PHE A 299 -26.80 2.73 -15.68
CA PHE A 299 -28.20 3.10 -15.86
C PHE A 299 -28.59 3.17 -17.34
N ALA A 300 -27.70 3.61 -18.24
CA ALA A 300 -27.96 3.71 -19.67
C ALA A 300 -27.91 2.34 -20.36
N THR A 301 -26.86 1.56 -20.11
CA THR A 301 -26.62 0.26 -20.76
C THR A 301 -27.46 -0.87 -20.18
N LYS A 302 -27.90 -0.71 -18.92
CA LYS A 302 -28.58 -1.76 -18.14
C LYS A 302 -27.72 -3.03 -18.04
N ALA A 303 -26.40 -2.89 -18.01
CA ALA A 303 -25.45 -3.99 -17.88
C ALA A 303 -24.29 -3.60 -16.96
N GLY A 304 -23.74 -4.56 -16.22
CA GLY A 304 -22.58 -4.35 -15.34
C GLY A 304 -22.23 -5.59 -14.52
N VAL A 305 -21.23 -5.49 -13.64
CA VAL A 305 -20.87 -6.51 -12.64
C VAL A 305 -21.21 -6.02 -11.22
N CYS A 306 -20.93 -6.82 -10.19
CA CYS A 306 -21.36 -6.54 -8.80
C CYS A 306 -21.14 -5.09 -8.34
N ILE A 307 -19.94 -4.52 -8.56
CA ILE A 307 -19.65 -3.12 -8.19
C ILE A 307 -20.50 -2.10 -8.94
N ASP A 308 -20.83 -2.35 -10.21
CA ASP A 308 -21.65 -1.44 -11.03
C ASP A 308 -23.11 -1.45 -10.54
N PHE A 309 -23.63 -2.63 -10.14
CA PHE A 309 -24.94 -2.77 -9.50
C PHE A 309 -24.97 -2.00 -8.19
N SER A 310 -23.98 -2.21 -7.31
CA SER A 310 -23.94 -1.59 -5.99
C SER A 310 -23.82 -0.07 -6.06
N ARG A 311 -23.03 0.45 -7.01
CA ARG A 311 -22.87 1.90 -7.22
C ARG A 311 -24.15 2.52 -7.79
N LEU A 312 -24.79 1.89 -8.77
CA LEU A 312 -26.08 2.36 -9.29
C LEU A 312 -27.15 2.38 -8.19
N TYR A 313 -27.26 1.31 -7.40
CA TYR A 313 -28.19 1.26 -6.28
C TYR A 313 -27.92 2.41 -5.29
N ALA A 314 -26.65 2.63 -4.93
CA ALA A 314 -26.28 3.68 -3.99
C ALA A 314 -26.65 5.08 -4.50
N VAL A 315 -26.40 5.40 -5.77
CA VAL A 315 -26.80 6.69 -6.36
C VAL A 315 -28.31 6.86 -6.36
N MET A 316 -29.06 5.82 -6.76
CA MET A 316 -30.53 5.86 -6.74
C MET A 316 -31.08 6.06 -5.32
N ALA A 317 -30.56 5.34 -4.34
CA ALA A 317 -31.00 5.45 -2.95
C ALA A 317 -30.67 6.82 -2.34
N ARG A 318 -29.46 7.35 -2.56
CA ARG A 318 -29.07 8.71 -2.12
C ARG A 318 -29.97 9.79 -2.71
N SER A 319 -30.38 9.62 -3.97
CA SER A 319 -31.21 10.60 -4.69
C SER A 319 -32.60 10.81 -4.07
N ILE A 320 -33.09 9.83 -3.30
CA ILE A 320 -34.37 9.88 -2.59
C ILE A 320 -34.20 10.02 -1.08
N GLY A 321 -32.99 10.33 -0.61
CA GLY A 321 -32.69 10.61 0.80
C GLY A 321 -32.40 9.39 1.67
N LEU A 322 -32.15 8.21 1.10
CA LEU A 322 -31.73 7.05 1.87
C LEU A 322 -30.22 7.07 2.14
N ASP A 323 -29.84 6.77 3.37
CA ASP A 323 -28.45 6.56 3.77
C ASP A 323 -28.00 5.16 3.32
N VAL A 324 -26.98 5.10 2.48
CA VAL A 324 -26.51 3.86 1.83
C VAL A 324 -25.00 3.84 1.66
N LYS A 325 -24.42 2.66 1.85
CA LYS A 325 -23.00 2.35 1.64
C LYS A 325 -22.86 1.32 0.52
N VAL A 326 -21.81 1.46 -0.28
CA VAL A 326 -21.30 0.37 -1.12
C VAL A 326 -20.30 -0.40 -0.28
N VAL A 327 -20.47 -1.71 -0.14
CA VAL A 327 -19.59 -2.58 0.64
C VAL A 327 -18.85 -3.51 -0.30
N THR A 328 -17.55 -3.68 -0.10
CA THR A 328 -16.73 -4.68 -0.81
C THR A 328 -16.33 -5.79 0.15
N GLY A 329 -16.02 -6.96 -0.42
CA GLY A 329 -15.54 -8.10 0.32
C GLY A 329 -15.53 -9.35 -0.52
N LEU A 330 -15.83 -10.48 0.11
CA LEU A 330 -15.87 -11.78 -0.53
C LEU A 330 -17.31 -12.32 -0.62
N GLY A 331 -17.71 -12.73 -1.81
CA GLY A 331 -18.98 -13.40 -2.10
C GLY A 331 -18.79 -14.89 -2.38
N TYR A 332 -19.71 -15.71 -1.88
CA TYR A 332 -19.72 -17.16 -2.12
C TYR A 332 -19.89 -17.49 -3.62
N ASP A 333 -19.08 -18.40 -4.15
CA ASP A 333 -19.05 -18.74 -5.59
C ASP A 333 -20.03 -19.87 -6.00
N GLY A 334 -20.79 -20.41 -5.04
CA GLY A 334 -21.72 -21.53 -5.28
C GLY A 334 -21.06 -22.92 -5.29
N ARG A 335 -19.73 -23.01 -5.20
CA ARG A 335 -18.91 -24.22 -5.37
C ARG A 335 -18.01 -24.53 -4.18
N GLY A 336 -18.20 -23.86 -3.05
CA GLY A 336 -17.38 -24.01 -1.85
C GLY A 336 -16.25 -22.98 -1.73
N GLY A 337 -16.12 -22.05 -2.68
CA GLY A 337 -15.12 -20.99 -2.68
C GLY A 337 -15.74 -19.59 -2.51
N TYR A 338 -14.86 -18.59 -2.48
CA TYR A 338 -15.22 -17.18 -2.37
C TYR A 338 -14.41 -16.35 -3.37
N GLY A 339 -15.04 -15.33 -3.94
CA GLY A 339 -14.40 -14.37 -4.85
C GLY A 339 -14.70 -12.93 -4.48
N PRO A 340 -13.93 -11.95 -5.01
CA PRO A 340 -14.19 -10.53 -4.79
C PRO A 340 -15.63 -10.17 -5.20
N HIS A 341 -16.33 -9.45 -4.32
CA HIS A 341 -17.73 -9.11 -4.49
C HIS A 341 -18.06 -7.76 -3.88
N ALA A 342 -19.16 -7.16 -4.32
CA ALA A 342 -19.66 -5.89 -3.82
C ALA A 342 -21.18 -5.91 -3.67
N TRP A 343 -21.67 -5.28 -2.61
CA TRP A 343 -23.10 -5.19 -2.28
C TRP A 343 -23.40 -3.85 -1.57
N ASN A 344 -24.59 -3.69 -1.00
CA ASN A 344 -24.97 -2.47 -0.28
C ASN A 344 -25.42 -2.74 1.16
N GLU A 345 -25.24 -1.74 2.00
CA GLU A 345 -25.94 -1.64 3.29
C GLU A 345 -26.76 -0.34 3.26
N VAL A 346 -28.05 -0.42 3.63
CA VAL A 346 -28.95 0.73 3.73
C VAL A 346 -29.34 0.95 5.19
N TYR A 347 -29.31 2.19 5.67
CA TYR A 347 -29.79 2.51 7.00
C TYR A 347 -31.30 2.73 6.96
N LEU A 348 -32.02 1.97 7.77
CA LEU A 348 -33.46 2.11 7.92
C LEU A 348 -33.73 2.97 9.16
N ALA A 349 -34.21 4.20 8.95
CA ALA A 349 -34.39 5.17 10.02
C ALA A 349 -35.42 4.71 11.07
N GLU A 350 -36.44 3.97 10.63
CA GLU A 350 -37.52 3.47 11.49
C GLU A 350 -37.03 2.42 12.50
N ASP A 351 -36.06 1.61 12.08
CA ASP A 351 -35.48 0.51 12.87
C ASP A 351 -34.11 0.87 13.48
N GLN A 352 -33.58 2.06 13.16
CA GLN A 352 -32.25 2.54 13.52
C GLN A 352 -31.11 1.55 13.24
N LYS A 353 -31.20 0.78 12.15
CA LYS A 353 -30.24 -0.29 11.83
C LYS A 353 -29.79 -0.25 10.38
N TRP A 354 -28.57 -0.72 10.15
CA TRP A 354 -28.06 -1.01 8.81
C TRP A 354 -28.53 -2.39 8.37
N VAL A 355 -29.07 -2.46 7.16
CA VAL A 355 -29.58 -3.67 6.55
C VAL A 355 -28.77 -3.99 5.28
N PRO A 356 -28.23 -5.20 5.16
CA PRO A 356 -27.52 -5.62 3.96
C PRO A 356 -28.49 -5.97 2.82
N LEU A 357 -28.08 -5.68 1.59
CA LEU A 357 -28.76 -6.14 0.39
C LEU A 357 -27.78 -6.34 -0.78
N ASP A 358 -28.07 -7.32 -1.65
CA ASP A 358 -27.32 -7.52 -2.90
C ASP A 358 -28.23 -7.64 -4.12
N SER A 359 -28.34 -6.54 -4.87
CA SER A 359 -29.11 -6.50 -6.13
C SER A 359 -28.53 -7.38 -7.23
N THR A 360 -27.24 -7.71 -7.20
CA THR A 360 -26.57 -8.53 -8.22
C THR A 360 -27.14 -9.95 -8.22
N TRP A 361 -27.36 -10.51 -7.03
CA TRP A 361 -27.80 -11.89 -6.87
C TRP A 361 -29.32 -12.06 -6.99
N VAL A 362 -30.11 -11.01 -7.24
CA VAL A 362 -31.55 -11.11 -7.53
C VAL A 362 -31.82 -12.10 -8.68
N ALA A 363 -30.95 -12.12 -9.69
CA ALA A 363 -31.05 -13.03 -10.83
C ALA A 363 -30.90 -14.52 -10.46
N SER A 364 -30.36 -14.85 -9.27
CA SER A 364 -30.30 -16.23 -8.77
C SER A 364 -31.66 -16.76 -8.30
N GLY A 365 -32.68 -15.90 -8.19
CA GLY A 365 -34.01 -16.25 -7.72
C GLY A 365 -34.17 -16.22 -6.19
N GLY A 366 -33.09 -15.92 -5.45
CA GLY A 366 -33.13 -15.72 -3.99
C GLY A 366 -33.59 -14.31 -3.58
N ASN A 367 -34.06 -14.19 -2.34
CA ASN A 367 -34.25 -12.88 -1.71
C ASN A 367 -32.99 -12.48 -0.94
N TRP A 368 -32.24 -11.55 -1.50
CA TRP A 368 -31.00 -11.00 -0.95
C TRP A 368 -31.19 -9.65 -0.30
N PHE A 369 -32.43 -9.24 0.02
CA PHE A 369 -32.70 -8.07 0.85
C PHE A 369 -32.89 -8.51 2.30
N ASN A 370 -31.95 -8.15 3.16
CA ASN A 370 -31.91 -8.51 4.59
C ASN A 370 -32.17 -10.00 4.92
N PRO A 371 -31.63 -10.99 4.18
CA PRO A 371 -31.87 -12.38 4.53
C PRO A 371 -31.15 -12.73 5.85
N PRO A 372 -31.66 -13.73 6.60
CA PRO A 372 -30.92 -14.28 7.73
C PRO A 372 -29.56 -14.82 7.25
N ASN A 373 -28.55 -14.71 8.11
CA ASN A 373 -27.19 -15.22 7.85
C ASN A 373 -26.53 -14.66 6.57
N PHE A 374 -26.81 -13.41 6.19
CA PHE A 374 -26.18 -12.76 5.01
C PHE A 374 -24.65 -12.88 5.02
N GLN A 375 -24.03 -12.84 6.20
CA GLN A 375 -22.59 -12.91 6.41
C GLN A 375 -21.97 -14.27 6.09
N GLU A 376 -22.75 -15.35 6.02
CA GLU A 376 -22.26 -16.68 5.60
C GLU A 376 -21.93 -16.72 4.10
N THR A 377 -22.51 -15.81 3.32
CA THR A 377 -22.29 -15.73 1.87
C THR A 377 -21.59 -14.46 1.43
N HIS A 378 -21.62 -13.41 2.27
CA HIS A 378 -21.01 -12.11 2.04
C HIS A 378 -20.11 -11.73 3.21
N ILE A 379 -18.83 -12.01 3.07
CA ILE A 379 -17.83 -11.70 4.08
C ILE A 379 -17.29 -10.31 3.77
N LYS A 380 -17.69 -9.33 4.58
CA LYS A 380 -17.19 -7.96 4.50
C LYS A 380 -15.66 -7.95 4.64
N GLU A 381 -14.97 -7.23 3.76
CA GLU A 381 -13.59 -6.85 4.01
C GLU A 381 -13.61 -5.95 5.25
N VAL A 382 -13.01 -6.44 6.34
CA VAL A 382 -12.89 -5.69 7.59
C VAL A 382 -11.87 -4.60 7.37
#